data_AF-A0A0F9DP73-F1
#
_entry.id   AF-A0A0F9DP73-F1
#
_cell.length_a   1.000
_cell.length_b   1.000
_cell.length_c   1.000
_cell.angle_alpha   90.00
_cell.angle_beta   90.00
_cell.angle_gamma   90.00
#
_symmetry.space_group_name_H-M   'P 1'
#
loop_
_entity.id
_entity.type
_entity.pdbx_description
1 polymer ?
#
loop_
_entity_poly.entity_id
_entity_poly.type
_entity_poly.pdbx_seq_one_letter_code
_entity_poly.pdbx_strand_id
1 'polypeptide(L)' 'MLILDDSTLDKPYARRMELVTRHWSGKHRRVVQGINLLSLLWTDGDRYLPCDYRIYDKVNDGL' A
#
# COMPACT_ATOMS: atom_id res chain seq x y z
N MET A 1 9.64 1.85 -18.59
CA MET A 1 8.25 1.65 -18.17
C MET A 1 8.13 2.01 -16.70
N LEU A 2 7.10 2.77 -16.33
CA LEU A 2 6.76 3.02 -14.93
C LEU A 2 5.69 2.01 -14.50
N ILE A 3 5.90 1.39 -13.35
CA ILE A 3 5.01 0.42 -12.72
C ILE A 3 4.54 1.05 -11.42
N LEU A 4 3.22 1.13 -11.25
CA LEU A 4 2.59 1.49 -10.00
C LEU A 4 1.86 0.26 -9.48
N ASP A 5 2.10 -0.07 -8.22
CA ASP A 5 1.44 -1.19 -7.54
C ASP A 5 1.11 -0.81 -6.10
N ASP A 6 -0.01 -1.32 -5.60
CA ASP A 6 -0.46 -1.12 -4.23
C ASP A 6 -0.42 -2.43 -3.44
N SER A 7 0.12 -2.35 -2.22
CA SER A 7 0.29 -3.49 -1.33
C SER A 7 -0.32 -3.19 0.03
N THR A 8 -1.16 -4.10 0.52
CA THR A 8 -1.72 -4.01 1.88
C THR A 8 -0.85 -4.76 2.88
N LEU A 9 -0.18 -4.01 3.75
CA LEU A 9 0.52 -4.54 4.92
C LEU A 9 -0.50 -4.90 5.99
N ASP A 10 -0.82 -6.19 6.10
CA ASP A 10 -1.79 -6.69 7.08
C ASP A 10 -1.30 -6.46 8.53
N LYS A 11 -2.19 -5.95 9.38
CA LYS A 11 -1.93 -5.60 10.78
C LYS A 11 -3.03 -6.16 11.68
N PRO A 12 -3.16 -7.50 11.78
CA PRO A 12 -4.29 -8.15 12.46
C PRO A 12 -4.33 -7.90 13.98
N TYR A 13 -3.21 -7.47 14.59
CA TYR A 13 -3.10 -7.20 16.02
C TYR A 13 -3.00 -5.71 16.36
N ALA A 14 -3.16 -4.82 15.39
CA ALA A 14 -3.11 -3.38 15.63
C ALA A 14 -4.33 -2.92 16.46
N ARG A 15 -4.07 -2.32 17.62
CA ARG A 15 -5.12 -1.82 18.53
C ARG A 15 -5.49 -0.36 18.26
N ARG A 16 -4.50 0.51 18.13
CA ARG A 16 -4.62 1.91 17.66
C ARG A 16 -3.29 2.33 17.05
N MET A 17 -3.32 2.73 15.79
CA MET A 17 -2.18 3.29 15.06
C MET A 17 -2.75 4.16 13.94
N GLU A 18 -2.23 5.37 13.78
CA GLU A 18 -2.83 6.44 12.96
C GLU A 18 -3.09 6.03 11.49
N LEU A 19 -2.15 5.31 10.89
CA LEU A 19 -2.21 4.90 9.48
C LEU A 19 -2.89 3.55 9.24
N VAL A 20 -3.32 2.84 10.30
CA VAL A 20 -4.00 1.55 10.14
C VAL A 20 -5.48 1.79 9.84
N THR A 21 -5.87 1.50 8.61
CA THR A 21 -7.27 1.60 8.18
C THR A 21 -7.77 0.28 7.60
N ARG A 22 -9.01 0.26 7.13
CA ARG A 22 -9.65 -0.95 6.57
C ARG A 22 -9.45 -0.98 5.06
N HIS A 23 -8.83 -2.04 4.57
CA HIS A 23 -8.54 -2.25 3.15
C HIS A 23 -9.05 -3.61 2.68
N TRP A 24 -9.50 -3.71 1.44
CA TRP A 24 -9.78 -5.01 0.83
C TRP A 24 -8.46 -5.75 0.57
N SER A 25 -8.31 -6.95 1.13
CA SER A 25 -7.17 -7.81 0.83
C SER A 25 -7.57 -8.86 -0.20
N GLY A 26 -6.97 -8.83 -1.39
CA GLY A 26 -7.13 -9.89 -2.39
C GLY A 26 -6.66 -11.26 -1.88
N LYS A 27 -5.59 -11.29 -1.05
CA LYS A 27 -5.05 -12.50 -0.43
C LYS A 27 -6.04 -13.15 0.53
N HIS A 28 -6.66 -12.36 1.41
CA HIS A 28 -7.62 -12.87 2.39
C HIS A 28 -9.06 -12.92 1.87
N ARG A 29 -9.32 -12.34 0.68
CA ARG A 29 -10.65 -12.19 0.07
C ARG A 29 -11.67 -11.56 1.02
N ARG A 30 -11.20 -10.61 1.84
CA ARG A 30 -12.01 -9.88 2.82
C ARG A 30 -11.36 -8.54 3.15
N VAL A 31 -12.12 -7.67 3.79
CA VAL A 31 -11.60 -6.45 4.40
C VAL A 31 -10.73 -6.81 5.61
N VAL A 32 -9.51 -6.29 5.64
CA VAL A 32 -8.54 -6.46 6.74
C VAL A 32 -8.14 -5.10 7.30
N GLN A 33 -7.59 -5.10 8.52
CA GLN A 33 -6.91 -3.93 9.06
C GLN A 33 -5.47 -3.94 8.57
N GLY A 34 -5.02 -2.85 7.96
CA GLY A 34 -3.68 -2.78 7.42
C GLY A 34 -3.27 -1.37 7.08
N ILE A 35 -2.10 -1.27 6.47
CA ILE A 35 -1.55 -0.03 5.91
C ILE A 35 -1.40 -0.27 4.41
N ASN A 36 -1.98 0.57 3.57
CA ASN A 36 -1.79 0.48 2.13
C ASN A 36 -0.55 1.30 1.72
N LEU A 37 0.36 0.63 1.00
CA LEU A 37 1.60 1.18 0.47
C LEU A 37 1.52 1.18 -1.05
N LEU A 38 1.63 2.35 -1.64
CA LEU A 38 1.81 2.52 -3.08
C LEU A 38 3.30 2.58 -3.38
N SER A 39 3.74 1.82 -4.38
CA SER A 39 5.12 1.81 -4.85
C SER A 39 5.20 2.24 -6.30
N LEU A 40 6.19 3.05 -6.63
CA LEU A 40 6.52 3.46 -8.00
C LEU A 40 7.89 2.89 -8.36
N LEU A 41 7.90 2.05 -9.39
CA LEU A 41 9.09 1.39 -9.89
C LEU A 41 9.30 1.74 -11.35
N TRP A 42 10.52 2.10 -11.73
CA TRP A 42 10.90 2.20 -13.13
C TRP A 42 11.67 0.96 -13.58
N THR A 43 11.43 0.52 -14.80
CA THR A 43 12.17 -0.57 -15.43
C THR A 43 12.38 -0.35 -16.93
N ASP A 44 13.51 -0.81 -17.44
CA ASP A 44 13.80 -0.94 -18.88
C ASP A 44 13.64 -2.39 -19.40
N GLY A 45 13.21 -3.32 -18.56
CA GLY A 45 13.07 -4.74 -18.88
C GLY A 45 14.14 -5.62 -18.24
N ASP A 46 15.34 -5.08 -18.01
CA ASP A 46 16.45 -5.79 -17.37
C ASP A 46 16.74 -5.27 -15.95
N ARG A 47 16.49 -3.97 -15.72
CA ARG A 47 16.76 -3.28 -14.46
C ARG A 47 15.47 -2.83 -13.81
N TYR A 48 15.46 -2.80 -12.48
CA TYR A 48 14.33 -2.37 -11.67
C TYR A 48 14.83 -1.37 -10.63
N LEU A 49 14.41 -0.11 -10.77
CA LEU A 49 14.81 0.97 -9.87
C LEU A 49 13.58 1.49 -9.11
N PRO A 50 13.59 1.43 -7.77
CA PRO A 50 12.55 2.08 -6.97
C PRO A 50 12.69 3.59 -7.16
N CYS A 51 11.61 4.23 -7.59
CA CYS A 51 11.58 5.67 -7.84
C CYS A 51 10.97 6.40 -6.66
N ASP A 52 9.84 5.91 -6.15
CA ASP A 52 9.10 6.57 -5.07
C ASP A 52 8.17 5.58 -4.36
N TYR A 53 7.65 5.99 -3.20
CA TYR A 53 6.57 5.30 -2.50
C TYR A 53 5.69 6.28 -1.75
N ARG A 54 4.42 5.92 -1.54
CA ARG A 54 3.49 6.67 -0.71
C ARG A 54 2.73 5.74 0.21
N ILE A 55 2.59 6.14 1.47
CA ILE A 55 1.68 5.49 2.40
C ILE A 55 0.32 6.15 2.25
N TYR A 56 -0.72 5.35 2.05
CA TYR A 56 -2.09 5.84 1.99
C TYR A 56 -2.54 6.35 3.36
N ASP A 57 -3.02 7.58 3.41
CA ASP A 57 -3.55 8.22 4.60
C ASP A 57 -4.91 8.84 4.31
N LYS A 58 -5.97 8.13 4.67
CA LYS A 58 -7.35 8.56 4.39
C LYS A 58 -7.67 9.97 4.92
N VAL A 59 -7.09 10.37 6.06
CA VAL A 59 -7.44 11.64 6.71
C VAL A 59 -6.83 12.82 5.96
N ASN A 60 -5.58 12.65 5.51
CA ASN A 60 -4.81 13.72 4.89
C ASN A 60 -4.87 13.70 3.35
N ASP A 61 -5.23 12.57 2.74
CA ASP A 61 -5.27 12.41 1.28
C ASP A 61 -6.55 12.98 0.63
N GLY A 62 -7.54 13.43 1.44
CA GLY A 62 -8.70 14.21 0.97
C GLY A 62 -9.72 13.45 0.12
N LEU A 63 -9.84 12.13 0.32
CA LEU A 63 -10.75 11.22 -0.42
C LEU A 63 -12.06 10.92 0.31
#